data_AF-A0A920C1G0-F1
#
_entry.id   AF-A0A920C1G0-F1
#
_cell.length_a   1.000
_cell.length_b   1.000
_cell.length_c   1.000
_cell.angle_alpha   90.00
_cell.angle_beta   90.00
_cell.angle_gamma   90.00
#
_symmetry.space_group_name_H-M   'P 1'
#
loop_
_entity.id
_entity.type
_entity.pdbx_description
1 polymer ?
#
loop_
_entity_poly.entity_id
_entity_poly.type
_entity_poly.pdbx_seq_one_letter_code
_entity_poly.pdbx_strand_id
1 'polypeptide(L)' 'MNFADYIFRRLIPGTTITVTMDSGNIIGPAIFTNYNPTTGIAVLEEEGSMSPPTNMIINIGSSKVESIIYDVSG' A
#
# COMPACT_ATOMS: atom_id res chain seq x y z
N MET A 1 -11.43 -10.85 9.91
CA MET A 1 -11.00 -10.36 8.59
C MET A 1 -11.46 -8.91 8.48
N ASN A 2 -10.56 -7.94 8.29
CA ASN A 2 -10.93 -6.52 8.14
C ASN A 2 -11.01 -6.14 6.65
N PHE A 3 -11.55 -4.96 6.35
CA PHE A 3 -11.74 -4.49 4.97
C PHE A 3 -10.42 -4.51 4.17
N ALA A 4 -9.33 -3.96 4.72
CA ALA A 4 -8.06 -3.90 4.01
C ALA A 4 -7.42 -5.28 3.80
N ASP A 5 -7.55 -6.21 4.74
CA ASP A 5 -7.13 -7.61 4.57
C ASP A 5 -7.87 -8.26 3.39
N TYR A 6 -9.19 -8.03 3.27
CA TYR A 6 -9.96 -8.52 2.12
C TYR A 6 -9.41 -8.00 0.79
N ILE A 7 -9.06 -6.71 0.74
CA ILE A 7 -8.52 -6.05 -0.46
C ILE A 7 -7.11 -6.55 -0.77
N PHE A 8 -6.16 -6.49 0.17
CA PHE A 8 -4.76 -6.86 -0.08
C PHE A 8 -4.59 -8.32 -0.48
N ARG A 9 -5.44 -9.25 -0.01
CA ARG A 9 -5.43 -10.65 -0.47
C ARG A 9 -5.77 -10.82 -1.95
N ARG A 10 -6.44 -9.85 -2.56
CA ARG A 10 -6.94 -9.88 -3.94
C ARG A 10 -6.24 -8.86 -4.83
N LEU A 11 -5.46 -7.97 -4.23
CA LEU A 11 -4.72 -6.96 -4.95
C LEU A 11 -3.58 -7.61 -5.72
N ILE A 12 -3.41 -7.23 -6.99
CA ILE A 12 -2.38 -7.78 -7.85
C ILE A 12 -1.08 -7.00 -7.59
N PRO A 13 0.05 -7.65 -7.29
CA PRO A 13 1.35 -6.98 -7.22
C PRO A 13 1.63 -6.16 -8.49
N GLY A 14 2.14 -4.94 -8.31
CA GLY A 14 2.29 -3.94 -9.37
C GLY A 14 1.15 -2.92 -9.44
N THR A 15 0.07 -3.10 -8.69
CA THR A 15 -1.01 -2.09 -8.64
C THR A 15 -0.56 -0.86 -7.87
N THR A 16 -0.64 0.32 -8.48
CA THR A 16 -0.42 1.60 -7.80
C THR A 16 -1.64 1.98 -6.98
N ILE A 17 -1.42 2.26 -5.69
CA ILE A 17 -2.47 2.63 -4.75
C ILE A 17 -2.05 3.82 -3.87
N THR A 18 -3.04 4.53 -3.35
CA THR A 18 -2.88 5.46 -2.23
C THR A 18 -3.65 4.91 -1.04
N VAL A 19 -3.02 4.85 0.12
CA VAL A 19 -3.58 4.30 1.36
C VAL A 19 -3.73 5.40 2.39
N THR A 20 -4.92 5.53 2.98
CA THR A 20 -5.14 6.35 4.17
C THR A 20 -5.16 5.45 5.41
N MET A 21 -4.34 5.80 6.39
CA MET A 21 -4.24 5.11 7.67
C MET A 21 -5.26 5.66 8.68
N ASP A 22 -5.62 4.89 9.70
CA ASP A 22 -6.53 5.28 10.79
C ASP A 22 -6.06 6.52 11.58
N SER A 23 -4.76 6.81 11.52
CA SER A 23 -4.15 8.02 12.09
C SER A 23 -4.32 9.26 11.22
N GLY A 24 -4.88 9.14 10.02
CA GLY A 24 -4.94 10.19 8.99
C GLY A 24 -3.69 10.30 8.13
N ASN A 25 -2.66 9.47 8.36
CA ASN A 25 -1.47 9.45 7.49
C ASN A 25 -1.82 8.90 6.10
N ILE A 26 -1.25 9.50 5.06
CA ILE A 26 -1.47 9.09 3.66
C ILE A 26 -0.16 8.55 3.10
N ILE A 27 -0.23 7.39 2.46
CA ILE A 27 0.91 6.71 1.83
C ILE A 27 0.60 6.53 0.34
N GLY A 28 1.43 7.11 -0.52
CA GLY A 28 1.36 6.92 -1.96
C GLY A 28 1.24 8.21 -2.78
N PRO A 29 1.29 8.09 -4.13
CA PRO A 29 1.11 6.85 -4.89
C PRO A 29 2.25 5.85 -4.66
N ALA A 30 1.91 4.60 -4.31
CA ALA A 30 2.88 3.54 -4.05
C ALA A 30 2.45 2.24 -4.72
N ILE A 31 3.43 1.48 -5.19
CA ILE A 31 3.24 0.19 -5.85
C ILE A 31 3.03 -0.87 -4.77
N PHE A 32 1.90 -1.56 -4.81
CA PHE A 32 1.68 -2.75 -3.98
C PHE A 32 2.58 -3.90 -4.46
N THR A 33 3.40 -4.47 -3.58
CA THR A 33 4.34 -5.53 -3.95
C THR A 33 3.97 -6.88 -3.35
N ASN A 34 3.51 -6.93 -2.09
CA ASN A 34 3.18 -8.18 -1.43
C ASN A 34 2.24 -8.00 -0.23
N TYR A 35 1.55 -9.07 0.15
CA TYR A 35 0.74 -9.15 1.37
C TYR A 35 0.97 -10.45 2.13
N ASN A 36 1.26 -10.35 3.43
CA ASN A 36 1.32 -11.49 4.33
C ASN A 36 0.01 -11.62 5.12
N PRO A 37 -0.86 -12.61 4.79
CA PRO A 37 -2.15 -12.79 5.46
C PRO A 37 -2.06 -13.30 6.89
N THR A 38 -0.90 -13.82 7.30
CA THR A 38 -0.66 -14.32 8.67
C THR A 38 -0.32 -13.16 9.61
N THR A 39 0.48 -12.19 9.16
CA THR A 39 0.85 -11.01 9.96
C THR A 39 -0.05 -9.81 9.70
N GLY A 40 -0.82 -9.82 8.61
CA GLY A 40 -1.65 -8.70 8.19
C GLY A 40 -0.84 -7.53 7.62
N ILE A 41 0.41 -7.76 7.19
CA ILE A 41 1.30 -6.70 6.70
C ILE A 41 1.27 -6.66 5.17
N ALA A 42 0.98 -5.48 4.61
CA ALA A 42 1.18 -5.18 3.20
C ALA A 42 2.50 -4.42 2.99
N VAL A 43 3.16 -4.73 1.88
CA VAL A 43 4.42 -4.12 1.46
C VAL A 43 4.12 -3.23 0.26
N LEU A 44 4.47 -1.96 0.38
CA LEU A 44 4.34 -0.95 -0.66
C LEU A 44 5.73 -0.42 -1.03
N GLU A 45 5.89 -0.01 -2.27
CA GLU A 45 7.11 0.61 -2.79
C GLU A 45 6.77 1.99 -3.37
N GLU A 46 7.35 3.04 -2.80
CA GLU A 46 7.19 4.42 -3.27
C GLU A 46 8.45 4.82 -4.05
N GLU A 47 8.28 5.29 -5.28
CA GLU A 47 9.41 5.82 -6.06
C GLU A 47 9.83 7.18 -5.49
N GLY A 48 11.08 7.26 -5.03
CA GLY A 48 11.65 8.50 -4.56
C GLY A 48 11.79 9.51 -5.69
N SER A 49 11.29 10.74 -5.48
CA SER A 49 11.27 11.80 -6.50
C SER A 49 12.60 12.54 -6.69
N MET A 50 13.64 12.18 -5.92
CA MET A 50 14.95 12.84 -5.93
C MET A 50 15.98 12.01 -6.69
N SER A 51 16.92 12.66 -7.39
CA SER A 51 18.01 11.96 -8.09
C SER A 51 19.26 11.78 -7.22
N PRO A 52 19.84 10.57 -7.14
CA PRO A 52 19.35 9.32 -7.74
C PRO A 52 18.10 8.80 -7.02
N PRO A 53 17.12 8.22 -7.76
CA PRO A 53 15.90 7.70 -7.16
C PRO A 53 16.25 6.65 -6.12
N THR A 54 15.76 6.85 -4.91
CA THR A 54 15.84 5.87 -3.83
C THR A 54 14.44 5.39 -3.54
N ASN A 55 14.14 4.16 -3.94
CA ASN A 55 12.84 3.55 -3.69
C ASN A 55 12.70 3.31 -2.19
N MET A 56 11.53 3.66 -1.65
CA MET A 56 11.21 3.47 -0.24
C MET A 56 10.27 2.28 -0.08
N ILE A 57 10.70 1.27 0.69
CA ILE A 57 9.84 0.14 1.08
C ILE A 57 9.07 0.53 2.34
N ILE A 58 7.75 0.46 2.26
CA ILE A 58 6.83 0.82 3.34
C ILE A 58 6.04 -0.42 3.74
N ASN A 59 6.07 -0.76 5.04
CA ASN A 59 5.27 -1.84 5.60
C ASN A 59 4.09 -1.26 6.36
N ILE A 60 2.88 -1.64 5.97
CA ILE A 60 1.64 -1.19 6.63
C ILE A 60 0.84 -2.36 7.18
N GLY A 61 0.27 -2.20 8.37
CA GLY A 61 -0.66 -3.17 8.93
C GLY A 61 -2.07 -2.95 8.38
N SER A 62 -2.71 -3.99 7.85
CA SER A 62 -4.07 -3.90 7.30
C SER A 62 -5.11 -3.46 8.33
N SER A 63 -4.88 -3.74 9.62
CA SER A 63 -5.75 -3.26 10.71
C SER A 63 -5.70 -1.75 10.94
N LYS A 64 -4.73 -1.06 10.33
CA LYS A 64 -4.50 0.38 10.44
C LYS A 64 -4.92 1.14 9.19
N VAL A 65 -5.49 0.45 8.21
CA VAL A 65 -5.93 1.07 6.95
C VAL A 65 -7.40 1.46 7.07
N GLU A 66 -7.68 2.73 6.77
CA GLU A 66 -9.02 3.29 6.69
C GLU A 66 -9.57 3.22 5.26
N SER A 67 -8.75 3.57 4.25
CA SER A 67 -9.15 3.52 2.85
C SER A 67 -8.01 3.18 1.90
N ILE A 68 -8.37 2.66 0.72
CA ILE A 68 -7.46 2.32 -0.37
C ILE A 68 -8.07 2.92 -1.65
N ILE A 69 -7.30 3.75 -2.34
CA ILE A 69 -7.64 4.36 -3.62
C ILE A 69 -6.71 3.77 -4.68
N TYR A 70 -7.27 3.36 -5.81
CA TYR A 70 -6.51 2.83 -6.94
C TYR A 70 -6.13 3.97 -7.86
N ASP A 71 -4.86 4.05 -8.24
CA ASP A 71 -4.45 4.95 -9.31
C ASP A 71 -4.84 4.29 -10.64
N VAL A 72 -5.87 4.83 -11.28
CA VAL A 72 -6.27 4.48 -12.64
C VAL A 72 -5.58 5.44 -13.60
N SER A 73 -4.28 5.25 -13.78
CA SER A 73 -3.55 5.85 -14.88
C SER A 73 -4.01 5.13 -16.16
N GLY A 74 -4.96 5.75 -16.87
CA GLY A 74 -5.49 5.27 -18.15
C GLY A 74 -4.50 5.38 -19.30
#